data_AF-A0A957L0N1-F1
#
_entry.id   AF-A0A957L0N1-F1
#
_cell.length_a   1.000
_cell.length_b   1.000
_cell.length_c   1.000
_cell.angle_alpha   90.00
_cell.angle_beta   90.00
_cell.angle_gamma   90.00
#
_symmetry.space_group_name_H-M   'P 1'
#
loop_
_entity.id
_entity.type
_entity.pdbx_description
1 polymer ?
#
loop_
_entity_poly.entity_id
_entity_poly.type
_entity_poly.pdbx_seq_one_letter_code
_entity_poly.pdbx_strand_id
1 'polypeptide(L)'
;MIYQTLRQYPELFQAMTGLTIPAFDALHDEIKPLWQEAETATKRSGLRLRRIGAGRKYGAGFRERLLVACLCERRLLPTAEIAALFSIHPSTVNRYHYSLRDLMQKKSASYRIGKQERSGLTELVDAFPVLAELDSVPLGQERIK
;
A
#
# COMPACT_ATOMS: atom_id res chain seq x y z
N MET A 1 -1.88 4.69 -9.97
CA MET A 1 -0.99 4.54 -11.16
C MET A 1 0.21 3.63 -10.89
N ILE A 2 0.84 3.64 -9.72
CA ILE A 2 2.05 2.83 -9.43
C ILE A 2 1.86 1.31 -9.60
N TYR A 3 0.66 0.80 -9.31
CA TYR A 3 0.34 -0.61 -9.50
C TYR A 3 0.51 -1.04 -10.97
N GLN A 4 0.10 -0.20 -11.93
CA GLN A 4 0.22 -0.53 -13.35
C GLN A 4 1.69 -0.67 -13.74
N THR A 5 2.55 0.20 -13.21
CA THR A 5 3.98 0.13 -13.48
C THR A 5 4.61 -1.09 -12.83
N LEU A 6 4.37 -1.34 -11.53
CA LEU A 6 4.91 -2.52 -10.86
C LEU A 6 4.40 -3.83 -11.47
N ARG A 7 3.18 -3.85 -12.01
CA ARG A 7 2.62 -5.01 -12.72
C ARG A 7 3.42 -5.38 -13.97
N GLN A 8 4.14 -4.44 -14.59
CA GLN A 8 5.03 -4.71 -15.73
C GLN A 8 6.31 -5.43 -15.30
N TYR A 9 6.64 -5.42 -14.00
CA TYR A 9 7.85 -6.02 -13.42
C TYR A 9 7.49 -7.04 -12.32
N PRO A 10 7.09 -8.28 -12.68
CA PRO A 10 6.60 -9.27 -11.73
C PRO A 10 7.59 -9.61 -10.60
N GLU A 11 8.89 -9.64 -10.90
CA GLU A 11 9.94 -9.93 -9.91
C GLU A 11 10.07 -8.81 -8.87
N LEU A 12 10.07 -7.56 -9.32
CA LEU A 12 10.05 -6.39 -8.43
C LEU A 12 8.76 -6.36 -7.61
N PHE A 13 7.61 -6.63 -8.24
CA PHE A 13 6.32 -6.69 -7.54
C PHE A 13 6.36 -7.72 -6.40
N GLN A 14 6.86 -8.92 -6.68
CA GLN A 14 6.99 -9.99 -5.69
C GLN A 14 8.04 -9.66 -4.63
N ALA A 15 9.16 -9.03 -4.99
CA ALA A 15 10.13 -8.54 -4.02
C ALA A 15 9.46 -7.53 -3.06
N MET A 16 8.77 -6.53 -3.57
CA MET A 16 8.19 -5.46 -2.74
C MET A 16 7.03 -5.95 -1.87
N THR A 17 6.15 -6.79 -2.41
CA THR A 17 4.89 -7.19 -1.74
C THR A 17 4.95 -8.56 -1.08
N GLY A 18 5.91 -9.41 -1.47
CA GLY A 18 5.96 -10.82 -1.10
C GLY A 18 4.92 -11.68 -1.83
N LEU A 19 4.15 -11.12 -2.75
CA LEU A 19 3.07 -11.79 -3.47
C LEU A 19 3.31 -11.74 -4.97
N THR A 20 2.90 -12.78 -5.69
CA THR A 20 2.81 -12.71 -7.16
C THR A 20 1.61 -11.82 -7.55
N ILE A 21 1.62 -11.27 -8.76
CA ILE A 21 0.51 -10.45 -9.27
C ILE A 21 -0.83 -11.19 -9.19
N PRO A 22 -0.96 -12.47 -9.59
CA PRO A 22 -2.22 -13.21 -9.46
C PRO A 22 -2.67 -13.40 -8.01
N ALA A 23 -1.73 -13.66 -7.08
CA ALA A 23 -2.05 -13.78 -5.66
C ALA A 23 -2.54 -12.45 -5.08
N PHE A 24 -1.94 -11.33 -5.50
CA PHE A 24 -2.40 -10.00 -5.12
C PHE A 24 -3.78 -9.67 -5.70
N ASP A 25 -4.05 -10.02 -6.96
CA ASP A 25 -5.36 -9.80 -7.57
C ASP A 25 -6.46 -10.62 -6.89
N ALA A 26 -6.18 -11.89 -6.55
CA ALA A 26 -7.09 -12.72 -5.77
C ALA A 26 -7.36 -12.13 -4.38
N LEU A 27 -6.31 -11.65 -3.70
CA LEU A 27 -6.43 -10.97 -2.41
C LEU A 27 -7.27 -9.69 -2.51
N HIS A 28 -7.06 -8.91 -3.57
CA HIS A 28 -7.82 -7.71 -3.85
C HIS A 28 -9.31 -8.03 -3.97
N ASP A 29 -9.68 -9.06 -4.72
CA ASP A 29 -11.08 -9.42 -4.94
C ASP A 29 -11.74 -10.00 -3.68
N GLU A 30 -10.98 -10.67 -2.81
CA GLU A 30 -11.46 -11.15 -1.52
C GLU A 30 -11.67 -10.02 -0.49
N ILE A 31 -10.74 -9.07 -0.37
CA ILE A 31 -10.79 -8.02 0.67
C ILE A 31 -11.69 -6.85 0.25
N LYS A 32 -11.75 -6.51 -1.04
CA LYS A 32 -12.53 -5.36 -1.54
C LYS A 32 -13.98 -5.30 -1.03
N PRO A 33 -14.81 -6.36 -1.09
CA PRO A 33 -16.17 -6.30 -0.59
C PRO A 33 -16.23 -6.04 0.93
N LEU A 34 -15.38 -6.73 1.70
CA LEU A 34 -15.31 -6.56 3.16
C LEU A 34 -14.90 -5.13 3.55
N TRP A 35 -13.94 -4.55 2.83
CA TRP A 35 -13.54 -3.17 3.02
C TRP A 35 -14.68 -2.19 2.66
N GLN A 36 -15.40 -2.43 1.57
CA GLN A 36 -16.53 -1.59 1.17
C GLN A 36 -17.65 -1.62 2.22
N GLU A 37 -17.94 -2.78 2.80
CA GLU A 37 -18.91 -2.93 3.89
C GLU A 37 -18.47 -2.16 5.14
N ALA A 38 -17.22 -2.35 5.58
CA ALA A 38 -16.67 -1.64 6.74
C ALA A 38 -16.66 -0.13 6.55
N GLU A 39 -16.21 0.35 5.38
CA GLU A 39 -16.18 1.76 5.02
C GLU A 39 -17.59 2.37 4.98
N THR A 40 -18.59 1.59 4.53
CA THR A 40 -19.99 2.01 4.50
C THR A 40 -20.59 2.07 5.90
N ALA A 41 -20.29 1.08 6.75
CA ALA A 41 -20.72 1.05 8.15
C ALA A 41 -20.15 2.23 8.95
N THR A 42 -18.85 2.52 8.82
CA THR A 42 -18.21 3.69 9.44
C THR A 42 -18.83 5.01 8.96
N LYS A 43 -19.16 5.12 7.67
CA LYS A 43 -19.84 6.30 7.11
C LYS A 43 -21.26 6.50 7.65
N ARG A 44 -21.94 5.42 8.06
CA ARG A 44 -23.30 5.44 8.63
C ARG A 44 -23.32 5.68 10.15
N SER A 45 -22.25 5.31 10.85
CA SER A 45 -22.19 5.31 12.32
C SER A 45 -21.92 6.69 12.97
N GLY A 46 -21.43 7.68 12.22
CA GLY A 46 -21.21 9.03 12.75
C GLY A 46 -22.34 9.99 12.38
N LEU A 47 -22.86 10.77 13.33
CA LEU A 47 -23.64 12.00 13.11
C LEU A 47 -22.83 12.95 12.21
N ARG A 48 -22.90 12.73 10.89
CA ARG A 48 -22.02 13.37 9.93
C ARG A 48 -22.83 14.38 9.11
N LEU A 49 -22.59 15.67 9.35
CA LEU A 49 -23.24 16.79 8.65
C LEU A 49 -22.83 16.96 7.17
N ARG A 50 -21.91 16.13 6.65
CA ARG A 50 -21.40 16.22 5.27
C ARG A 50 -21.93 15.06 4.42
N ARG A 51 -22.40 15.37 3.20
CA ARG A 51 -22.84 14.38 2.23
C ARG A 51 -21.76 13.32 1.99
N ILE A 52 -22.18 12.05 1.90
CA ILE A 52 -21.29 10.93 1.56
C ILE A 52 -20.55 11.28 0.27
N GLY A 53 -19.21 11.32 0.33
CA GLY A 53 -18.35 11.66 -0.81
C GLY A 53 -17.88 13.12 -0.91
N ALA A 54 -18.22 14.00 0.05
CA ALA A 54 -17.78 15.41 0.04
C ALA A 54 -16.32 15.64 0.52
N GLY A 55 -15.51 14.59 0.64
CA GLY A 55 -14.07 14.69 0.90
C GLY A 55 -13.28 14.71 -0.41
N ARG A 56 -12.03 15.21 -0.38
CA ARG A 56 -11.09 15.11 -1.50
C ARG A 56 -11.09 13.67 -2.01
N LYS A 57 -11.35 13.46 -3.31
CA LYS A 57 -11.27 12.13 -3.93
C LYS A 57 -9.92 11.55 -3.54
N TYR A 58 -9.92 10.50 -2.72
CA TYR A 58 -8.68 9.80 -2.37
C TYR A 58 -8.10 9.31 -3.70
N GLY A 59 -7.02 9.94 -4.17
CA GLY A 59 -6.44 9.67 -5.50
C GLY A 59 -5.94 8.22 -5.66
N ALA A 60 -5.83 7.49 -4.55
CA ALA A 60 -5.53 6.07 -4.51
C ALA A 60 -6.83 5.25 -4.43
N GLY A 61 -7.09 4.44 -5.47
CA GLY A 61 -8.13 3.42 -5.44
C GLY A 61 -7.84 2.37 -4.38
N PHE A 62 -8.82 1.51 -4.09
CA PHE A 62 -8.66 0.43 -3.10
C PHE A 62 -7.42 -0.44 -3.38
N ARG A 63 -7.13 -0.68 -4.66
CA ARG A 63 -5.95 -1.43 -5.12
C ARG A 63 -4.63 -0.81 -4.67
N GLU A 64 -4.45 0.50 -4.80
CA GLU A 64 -3.25 1.17 -4.28
C GLU A 64 -3.17 1.14 -2.75
N ARG A 65 -4.31 1.23 -2.05
CA ARG A 65 -4.31 1.14 -0.58
C ARG A 65 -3.87 -0.23 -0.10
N LEU A 66 -4.37 -1.28 -0.75
CA LEU A 66 -3.99 -2.66 -0.47
C LEU A 66 -2.49 -2.88 -0.76
N LEU A 67 -2.00 -2.33 -1.87
CA LEU A 67 -0.59 -2.39 -2.21
C LEU A 67 0.29 -1.75 -1.13
N VAL A 68 -0.06 -0.55 -0.65
CA VAL A 68 0.63 0.10 0.48
C VAL A 68 0.61 -0.79 1.72
N ALA A 69 -0.54 -1.36 2.08
CA ALA A 69 -0.66 -2.21 3.26
C ALA A 69 0.22 -3.48 3.15
N CYS A 70 0.28 -4.11 1.97
CA CYS A 70 1.18 -5.23 1.71
C CYS A 70 2.66 -4.84 1.84
N LEU A 71 3.06 -3.67 1.31
CA LEU A 71 4.43 -3.18 1.49
C LEU A 71 4.78 -3.00 2.97
N CYS A 72 3.89 -2.38 3.76
CA CYS A 72 4.10 -2.18 5.19
C CYS A 72 4.24 -3.49 5.98
N GLU A 73 3.50 -4.54 5.59
CA GLU A 73 3.59 -5.85 6.23
C GLU A 73 4.84 -6.64 5.79
N ARG A 74 5.24 -6.54 4.52
CA ARG A 74 6.38 -7.26 3.94
C ARG A 74 7.73 -6.62 4.27
N ARG A 75 7.82 -5.30 4.24
CA ARG A 75 9.06 -4.55 4.32
C ARG A 75 9.03 -3.61 5.53
N LEU A 76 10.13 -3.58 6.28
CA LEU A 76 10.33 -2.63 7.37
C LEU A 76 10.77 -1.26 6.83
N LEU A 77 10.11 -0.77 5.77
CA LEU A 77 10.41 0.54 5.20
C LEU A 77 9.83 1.65 6.10
N PRO A 78 10.55 2.77 6.26
CA PRO A 78 10.02 3.97 6.87
C PRO A 78 8.74 4.43 6.18
N THR A 79 7.76 4.90 6.95
CA THR A 79 6.49 5.41 6.43
C THR A 79 6.68 6.56 5.43
N ALA A 80 7.73 7.39 5.62
CA ALA A 80 8.06 8.51 4.74
C ALA A 80 8.48 8.03 3.33
N GLU A 81 9.23 6.95 3.28
CA GLU A 81 9.72 6.30 2.07
C GLU A 81 8.57 5.70 1.26
N ILE A 82 7.66 4.97 1.93
CA ILE A 82 6.43 4.47 1.29
C ILE A 82 5.55 5.63 0.81
N ALA A 83 5.47 6.72 1.58
CA ALA A 83 4.72 7.91 1.19
C ALA A 83 5.29 8.56 -0.07
N ALA A 84 6.61 8.70 -0.17
CA ALA A 84 7.30 9.24 -1.34
C ALA A 84 7.01 8.41 -2.59
N LEU A 85 7.22 7.09 -2.50
CA LEU A 85 6.96 6.15 -3.58
C LEU A 85 5.52 6.30 -4.12
N PHE A 86 4.53 6.39 -3.23
CA PHE A 86 3.13 6.51 -3.63
C PHE A 86 2.65 7.95 -3.87
N SER A 87 3.53 8.96 -3.73
CA SER A 87 3.18 10.39 -3.80
C SER A 87 2.02 10.77 -2.87
N ILE A 88 1.99 10.23 -1.66
CA ILE A 88 0.96 10.48 -0.64
C ILE A 88 1.58 11.02 0.66
N HIS A 89 0.76 11.64 1.51
CA HIS A 89 1.23 12.08 2.81
C HIS A 89 1.53 10.88 3.75
N PRO A 90 2.58 10.88 4.58
CA PRO A 90 2.91 9.77 5.50
C PRO A 90 1.75 9.33 6.40
N SER A 91 0.93 10.26 6.89
CA SER A 91 -0.27 9.91 7.68
C SER A 91 -1.31 9.10 6.89
N THR A 92 -1.31 9.22 5.56
CA THR A 92 -2.17 8.43 4.66
C THR A 92 -1.71 6.98 4.58
N VAL A 93 -0.40 6.74 4.59
CA VAL A 93 0.20 5.39 4.63
C VAL A 93 -0.30 4.64 5.86
N ASN A 94 -0.13 5.24 7.05
CA ASN A 94 -0.58 4.63 8.31
C ASN A 94 -2.09 4.38 8.30
N ARG A 95 -2.89 5.34 7.82
CA ARG A 95 -4.34 5.16 7.70
C ARG A 95 -4.68 3.95 6.83
N TYR A 96 -4.06 3.81 5.67
CA TYR A 96 -4.29 2.67 4.77
C TYR A 96 -3.87 1.35 5.41
N HIS A 97 -2.65 1.30 5.95
CA HIS A 97 -2.13 0.13 6.65
C HIS A 97 -3.07 -0.33 7.76
N TYR A 98 -3.38 0.52 8.75
CA TYR A 98 -4.24 0.13 9.87
C TYR A 98 -5.67 -0.23 9.43
N SER A 99 -6.22 0.44 8.42
CA SER A 99 -7.57 0.14 7.92
C SER A 99 -7.70 -1.23 7.26
N LEU A 100 -6.60 -1.75 6.68
CA LEU A 100 -6.60 -3.00 5.93
C LEU A 100 -5.94 -4.13 6.69
N ARG A 101 -5.07 -3.84 7.65
CA ARG A 101 -4.31 -4.82 8.43
C ARG A 101 -5.18 -5.89 9.10
N ASP A 102 -6.29 -5.49 9.72
CA ASP A 102 -7.20 -6.46 10.38
C ASP A 102 -7.88 -7.39 9.36
N LEU A 103 -8.38 -6.83 8.24
CA LEU A 103 -8.99 -7.61 7.16
C LEU A 103 -7.98 -8.57 6.51
N MET A 104 -6.76 -8.08 6.33
CA MET A 104 -5.61 -8.83 5.86
C MET A 104 -5.26 -9.99 6.80
N GLN A 105 -5.08 -9.73 8.09
CA GLN A 105 -4.75 -10.77 9.08
C GLN A 105 -5.80 -11.89 9.13
N LYS A 106 -7.09 -11.53 9.06
CA LYS A 106 -8.20 -12.50 8.99
C LYS A 106 -8.13 -13.42 7.77
N LYS A 107 -7.51 -12.96 6.68
CA LYS A 107 -7.36 -13.69 5.41
C LYS A 107 -5.94 -14.19 5.16
N SER A 108 -5.01 -13.98 6.10
CA SER A 108 -3.59 -14.36 5.97
C SER A 108 -3.35 -15.87 5.81
N ALA A 109 -4.31 -16.72 6.15
CA ALA A 109 -4.26 -18.14 5.81
C ALA A 109 -4.30 -18.37 4.28
N SER A 110 -4.98 -17.49 3.54
CA SER A 110 -5.11 -17.55 2.08
C SER A 110 -3.89 -17.00 1.35
N TYR A 111 -3.02 -16.22 2.02
CA TYR A 111 -1.83 -15.64 1.43
C TYR A 111 -0.71 -15.47 2.47
N ARG A 112 0.47 -16.05 2.20
CA ARG A 112 1.63 -15.88 3.07
C ARG A 112 2.45 -14.69 2.59
N ILE A 113 2.31 -13.54 3.25
CA ILE A 113 3.36 -12.52 3.17
C ILE A 113 4.61 -13.16 3.78
N GLY A 114 5.66 -13.34 2.97
CA GLY A 114 6.90 -13.95 3.44
C GLY A 114 7.51 -13.17 4.61
N LYS A 115 8.51 -13.75 5.28
CA LYS A 115 9.23 -13.14 6.42
C LYS A 115 9.61 -11.68 6.16
N GLN A 116 9.35 -10.79 7.11
CA GLN A 116 9.74 -9.38 7.01
C GLN A 116 11.21 -9.23 6.65
N GLU A 117 11.48 -8.41 5.65
CA GLU A 117 12.84 -8.08 5.23
C GLU A 117 13.18 -6.65 5.60
N ARG A 118 14.40 -6.49 6.12
CA ARG A 118 14.96 -5.21 6.58
C ARG A 118 15.68 -4.44 5.47
N SER A 119 15.70 -4.98 4.26
CA SER A 119 16.29 -4.30 3.11
C SER A 119 15.54 -2.99 2.87
N GLY A 120 16.29 -1.89 2.95
CA GLY A 120 15.79 -0.54 2.72
C GLY A 120 15.47 -0.31 1.25
N LEU A 121 14.86 0.83 0.93
CA LEU A 121 14.58 1.20 -0.47
C LEU A 121 15.86 1.28 -1.31
N THR A 122 16.99 1.68 -0.73
CA THR A 122 18.30 1.72 -1.42
C THR A 122 18.70 0.34 -1.97
N GLU A 123 18.60 -0.72 -1.17
CA GLU A 123 18.95 -2.07 -1.61
C GLU A 123 17.98 -2.59 -2.69
N LEU A 124 16.71 -2.18 -2.62
CA LEU A 124 15.73 -2.48 -3.66
C LEU A 124 15.98 -1.71 -4.96
N VAL A 125 16.42 -0.46 -4.87
CA VAL A 125 16.82 0.34 -6.03
C VAL A 125 18.06 -0.26 -6.69
N ASP A 126 19.05 -0.69 -5.91
CA ASP A 126 20.24 -1.34 -6.43
C ASP A 126 19.91 -2.67 -7.15
N ALA A 127 19.00 -3.46 -6.57
CA ALA A 127 18.54 -4.71 -7.17
C ALA A 127 17.60 -4.50 -8.38
N PHE A 128 16.82 -3.42 -8.38
CA PHE A 128 15.82 -3.10 -9.39
C PHE A 128 15.89 -1.61 -9.74
N PRO A 129 16.82 -1.20 -10.63
CA PRO A 129 17.05 0.21 -10.97
C PRO A 129 15.82 0.89 -11.58
N VAL A 130 14.89 0.13 -12.16
CA VAL A 130 13.58 0.64 -12.60
C VAL A 130 12.82 1.36 -11.49
N LEU A 131 13.05 1.02 -10.22
CA LEU A 131 12.42 1.69 -9.11
C LEU A 131 12.92 3.14 -8.96
N ALA A 132 14.17 3.44 -9.33
CA ALA A 132 14.68 4.82 -9.37
C ALA A 132 13.98 5.68 -10.43
N GLU A 133 13.53 5.07 -11.54
CA GLU A 133 12.74 5.77 -12.56
C GLU A 133 11.35 6.13 -12.03
N LEU A 134 10.77 5.28 -11.17
CA LEU A 134 9.51 5.56 -10.46
C LEU A 134 9.69 6.61 -9.37
N ASP A 135 10.89 6.71 -8.81
CA ASP A 135 11.30 7.62 -7.75
C ASP A 135 11.76 8.99 -8.29
N SER A 136 11.29 9.38 -9.49
CA SER A 136 11.39 10.75 -9.99
C SER A 136 10.65 11.80 -9.11
N VAL A 137 10.14 11.38 -7.95
CA VAL A 137 9.65 12.23 -6.86
C VAL A 137 10.80 12.38 -5.88
N PRO A 138 11.23 13.60 -5.53
CA PRO A 138 12.45 13.79 -4.76
C PRO A 138 12.37 13.02 -3.43
N LEU A 139 13.24 12.01 -3.28
CA LEU A 139 13.62 11.50 -1.98
C LEU A 139 14.04 12.72 -1.17
N GLY A 140 13.19 13.11 -0.23
CA GLY A 140 13.47 14.17 0.73
C GLY A 140 14.70 13.78 1.52
N GLN A 141 15.85 14.15 0.98
CA GLN A 141 17.13 14.24 1.66
C GLN A 141 16.99 15.30 2.74
N GLU A 142 16.40 14.94 3.88
CA GLU A 142 16.65 15.63 5.13
C GLU A 142 16.69 14.58 6.25
N ARG A 143 17.87 13.96 6.35
CA ARG A 143 18.43 13.59 7.66
C ARG A 143 18.43 14.86 8.51
N ILE A 144 17.43 15.01 9.37
CA ILE A 144 17.48 16.02 10.43
C ILE A 144 18.36 15.46 11.55
N LYS A 145 19.30 16.31 11.95
CA LYS A 145 20.43 16.13 12.86
C LYS A 145 20.08 15.54 14.22
#